data_AF-K0B6M3-F1
#
_entry.id   AF-K0B6M3-F1
#
_cell.length_a   1.000
_cell.length_b   1.000
_cell.length_c   1.000
_cell.angle_alpha   90.00
_cell.angle_beta   90.00
_cell.angle_gamma   90.00
#
_symmetry.space_group_name_H-M   'P 1'
#
loop_
_entity.id
_entity.type
_entity.pdbx_description
1 polymer ?
#
loop_
_entity_poly.entity_id
_entity_poly.type
_entity_poly.pdbx_seq_one_letter_code
_entity_poly.pdbx_strand_id
1 'polypeptide(L)'
;MIPNRINDLYDELLGWWWGEVLLRLTGQISRNISKNEVREKILDISRKYTNDNLPIYFDESAISDKDLPNDDRTFVKQLDWISVGDNTKRHCKSDFYLASEHRSKWIRNELIFFDELKKFDNLLRTEWERRFDEMEESLDNNSHDNTKKSRGRELLQWANYGTDALCIRPLCKSPFVRRGTFQILSDKEEIGWHPDYKTKISKMDKNESNE
;
A
#
# COMPACT_ATOMS: atom_id res chain seq x y z
N MET A 1 11.61 24.76 4.82
CA MET A 1 11.16 23.60 5.62
C MET A 1 9.66 23.76 5.77
N ILE A 2 8.86 22.82 5.27
CA ILE A 2 7.39 22.94 5.26
C ILE A 2 6.89 22.88 6.72
N PRO A 3 6.08 23.84 7.22
CA PRO A 3 5.69 23.95 8.63
C PRO A 3 5.14 22.66 9.25
N ASN A 4 4.38 21.87 8.49
CA ASN A 4 3.76 20.62 8.96
C ASN A 4 4.78 19.52 9.33
N ARG A 5 5.96 19.49 8.69
CA ARG A 5 7.00 18.48 9.01
C ARG A 5 7.59 18.66 10.41
N ILE A 6 7.58 19.89 10.94
CA ILE A 6 8.13 20.20 12.27
C ILE A 6 7.17 19.72 13.36
N ASN A 7 5.86 19.87 13.16
CA ASN A 7 4.84 19.42 14.12
C ASN A 7 4.83 17.89 14.23
N ASP A 8 4.81 17.17 13.11
CA ASP A 8 4.87 15.70 13.11
C ASP A 8 6.14 15.17 13.79
N LEU A 9 7.30 15.81 13.53
CA LEU A 9 8.57 15.48 14.18
C LEU A 9 8.52 15.75 15.68
N TYR A 10 7.93 16.88 16.09
CA TYR A 10 7.77 17.26 17.48
C TYR A 10 6.89 16.26 18.23
N ASP A 11 5.73 15.90 17.68
CA ASP A 11 4.79 14.98 18.30
C ASP A 11 5.40 13.58 18.47
N GLU A 12 6.13 13.09 17.46
CA GLU A 12 6.82 11.81 17.52
C GLU A 12 7.95 11.81 18.57
N LEU A 13 8.72 12.91 18.64
CA LEU A 13 9.77 13.08 19.63
C LEU A 13 9.19 13.17 21.04
N LEU A 14 8.08 13.89 21.21
CA LEU A 14 7.39 14.06 22.49
C LEU A 14 6.81 12.73 22.98
N GLY A 15 6.19 11.95 22.09
CA GLY A 15 5.68 10.61 22.41
C GLY A 15 6.78 9.66 22.88
N TRP A 16 7.91 9.64 22.17
CA TRP A 16 9.10 8.89 22.61
C TRP A 16 9.61 9.37 23.97
N TRP A 17 9.73 10.69 24.15
CA TRP A 17 10.22 11.29 25.39
C TRP A 17 9.35 10.89 26.59
N TRP A 18 8.03 10.97 26.46
CA TRP A 18 7.11 10.55 27.51
C TRP A 18 7.24 9.06 27.85
N GLY A 19 7.38 8.20 26.83
CA GLY A 19 7.63 6.77 27.05
C GLY A 19 8.91 6.53 27.86
N GLU A 20 10.01 7.17 27.47
CA GLU A 20 11.29 7.06 28.18
C GLU A 20 11.23 7.59 29.62
N VAL A 21 10.53 8.71 29.86
CA VAL A 21 10.32 9.27 31.19
C VAL A 21 9.52 8.31 32.06
N LEU A 22 8.43 7.74 31.51
CA LEU A 22 7.57 6.80 32.24
C LEU A 22 8.35 5.57 32.70
N LEU A 23 9.10 4.92 31.79
CA LEU A 23 9.93 3.74 32.10
C LEU A 23 10.91 3.98 33.26
N ARG A 24 11.43 5.20 33.38
CA ARG A 24 12.38 5.60 34.44
C ARG A 24 11.68 5.93 35.74
N LEU A 25 10.56 6.65 35.68
CA LEU A 25 9.76 6.96 36.87
C LEU A 25 9.14 5.70 37.50
N THR A 26 8.81 4.69 36.70
CA THR A 26 8.31 3.40 37.20
C THR A 26 9.41 2.42 37.60
N GLY A 27 10.70 2.82 37.52
CA GLY A 27 11.83 1.99 37.92
C GLY A 27 12.13 0.80 37.01
N GLN A 28 11.50 0.71 35.82
CA GLN A 28 11.78 -0.34 34.85
C GLN A 28 13.16 -0.15 34.20
N ILE A 29 13.62 1.11 34.10
CA ILE A 29 14.97 1.48 33.66
C ILE A 29 15.58 2.40 34.72
N SER A 30 16.76 2.05 35.22
CA SER A 30 17.42 2.77 36.32
C SER A 30 18.45 3.83 35.89
N ARG A 31 18.70 3.98 34.58
CA ARG A 31 19.68 4.95 34.06
C ARG A 31 19.01 6.22 33.51
N ASN A 32 19.72 7.34 33.61
CA ASN A 32 19.28 8.62 33.04
C ASN A 32 19.26 8.60 31.50
N ILE A 33 18.43 9.47 30.90
CA ILE A 33 18.45 9.73 29.45
C ILE A 33 19.68 10.60 29.17
N SER A 34 20.58 10.11 28.31
CA SER A 34 21.77 10.86 27.90
C SER A 34 21.46 11.83 26.77
N LYS A 35 22.25 12.91 26.68
CA LYS A 35 22.18 13.86 25.55
C LYS A 35 22.37 13.18 24.19
N ASN A 36 23.21 12.15 24.14
CA ASN A 36 23.49 11.43 22.90
C ASN A 36 22.28 10.64 22.44
N GLU A 37 21.53 10.00 23.34
CA GLU A 37 20.31 9.29 22.97
C GLU A 37 19.23 10.20 22.40
N VAL A 38 19.04 11.37 23.00
CA VAL A 38 18.09 12.36 22.48
C VAL A 38 18.52 12.81 21.08
N ARG A 39 19.82 13.05 20.87
CA ARG A 39 20.36 13.43 19.56
C ARG A 39 20.17 12.33 18.51
N GLU A 40 20.52 11.08 18.86
CA GLU A 40 20.30 9.94 17.98
C GLU A 40 18.81 9.79 17.64
N LYS A 41 17.92 9.99 18.62
CA LYS A 41 16.48 9.92 18.36
C LYS A 41 15.98 11.04 17.45
N ILE A 42 16.43 12.27 17.65
CA ILE A 42 16.10 13.39 16.75
C ILE A 42 16.58 13.08 15.33
N LEU A 43 17.79 12.54 15.17
CA LEU A 43 18.33 12.17 13.86
C LEU A 43 17.52 11.03 13.21
N ASP A 44 17.15 10.01 13.98
CA ASP A 44 16.31 8.89 13.56
C ASP A 44 14.95 9.38 13.04
N ILE A 45 14.25 10.20 13.83
CA ILE A 45 12.96 10.79 13.44
C ILE A 45 13.13 11.68 12.22
N SER A 46 14.13 12.57 12.21
CA SER A 46 14.38 13.49 11.09
C SER A 46 14.59 12.76 9.76
N ARG A 47 15.26 11.59 9.78
CA ARG A 47 15.47 10.77 8.57
C ARG A 47 14.16 10.29 7.94
N LYS A 48 13.10 10.10 8.73
CA LYS A 48 11.77 9.69 8.23
C LYS A 48 11.07 10.77 7.40
N TYR A 49 11.38 12.05 7.66
CA TYR A 49 10.77 13.21 6.99
C TYR A 49 11.69 13.85 5.92
N THR A 50 12.74 13.13 5.52
CA THR A 50 13.62 13.51 4.40
C THR A 50 12.87 13.45 3.06
N ASN A 51 13.38 14.16 2.06
CA ASN A 51 12.76 14.16 0.73
C ASN A 51 12.81 12.80 0.02
N ASP A 52 13.71 11.91 0.43
CA ASP A 52 13.86 10.56 -0.14
C ASP A 52 13.05 9.49 0.61
N ASN A 53 12.28 9.89 1.63
CA ASN A 53 11.47 8.99 2.46
C ASN A 53 10.05 9.53 2.69
N LEU A 54 9.17 8.65 3.15
CA LEU A 54 7.86 9.01 3.70
C LEU A 54 7.67 8.29 5.04
N PRO A 55 7.13 8.96 6.07
CA PRO A 55 6.92 8.34 7.36
C PRO A 55 5.83 7.26 7.29
N ILE A 56 6.09 6.16 7.99
CA ILE A 56 5.15 5.05 8.13
C ILE A 56 4.60 5.11 9.56
N TYR A 57 3.35 5.54 9.67
CA TYR A 57 2.62 5.73 10.93
C TYR A 57 2.15 4.43 11.59
N PHE A 58 1.81 3.41 10.81
CA PHE A 58 1.34 2.10 11.28
C PHE A 58 1.74 1.04 10.24
N ASP A 59 1.92 -0.19 10.70
CA ASP A 59 2.39 -1.32 9.88
C ASP A 59 1.29 -2.37 9.66
N GLU A 60 1.64 -3.46 8.98
CA GLU A 60 0.73 -4.57 8.68
C GLU A 60 0.13 -5.24 9.91
N SER A 61 0.77 -5.12 11.09
CA SER A 61 0.24 -5.68 12.34
C SER A 61 -0.88 -4.82 12.95
N ALA A 62 -1.08 -3.60 12.46
CA ALA A 62 -2.06 -2.65 13.00
C ALA A 62 -3.51 -2.94 12.57
N ILE A 63 -3.74 -3.77 11.55
CA ILE A 63 -5.09 -4.11 11.07
C ILE A 63 -5.49 -5.50 11.57
N SER A 64 -6.56 -5.59 12.37
CA SER A 64 -7.16 -6.87 12.74
C SER A 64 -8.09 -7.38 11.64
N ASP A 65 -8.20 -8.70 11.51
CA ASP A 65 -9.16 -9.35 10.59
C ASP A 65 -10.62 -8.90 10.82
N LYS A 66 -10.96 -8.47 12.03
CA LYS A 66 -12.30 -7.97 12.38
C LYS A 66 -12.58 -6.55 11.87
N ASP A 67 -11.53 -5.81 11.55
CA ASP A 67 -11.61 -4.41 11.14
C ASP A 67 -11.70 -4.27 9.60
N LEU A 68 -11.48 -5.36 8.87
CA LEU A 68 -11.62 -5.36 7.41
C LEU A 68 -13.09 -5.46 7.02
N PRO A 69 -13.66 -4.46 6.34
CA PRO A 69 -15.05 -4.50 5.92
C PRO A 69 -15.29 -5.64 4.93
N ASN A 70 -16.53 -6.14 4.95
CA ASN A 70 -17.03 -6.90 3.81
C ASN A 70 -17.27 -5.89 2.69
N ASP A 71 -16.60 -6.08 1.56
CA ASP A 71 -16.30 -4.98 0.65
C ASP A 71 -16.66 -5.38 -0.77
N ASP A 72 -17.65 -4.68 -1.34
CA ASP A 72 -18.13 -4.84 -2.71
C ASP A 72 -17.32 -4.00 -3.73
N ARG A 73 -16.19 -3.46 -3.29
CA ARG A 73 -15.22 -2.75 -4.13
C ARG A 73 -14.79 -3.55 -5.35
N THR A 74 -14.51 -2.83 -6.43
CA THR A 74 -14.15 -3.40 -7.72
C THR A 74 -12.89 -4.26 -7.61
N PHE A 75 -11.87 -3.84 -6.84
CA PHE A 75 -10.65 -4.66 -6.70
C PHE A 75 -10.93 -6.03 -6.06
N VAL A 76 -11.87 -6.12 -5.10
CA VAL A 76 -12.25 -7.38 -4.45
C VAL A 76 -12.93 -8.31 -5.45
N LYS A 77 -13.85 -7.76 -6.25
CA LYS A 77 -14.50 -8.49 -7.35
C LYS A 77 -13.48 -8.96 -8.40
N GLN A 78 -12.45 -8.17 -8.69
CA GLN A 78 -11.35 -8.59 -9.57
C GLN A 78 -10.58 -9.79 -9.02
N LEU A 79 -10.31 -9.84 -7.70
CA LEU A 79 -9.67 -10.99 -7.05
C LEU A 79 -10.55 -12.25 -7.13
N ASP A 80 -11.87 -12.09 -7.09
CA ASP A 80 -12.82 -13.19 -7.30
C ASP A 80 -12.80 -13.72 -8.73
N TRP A 81 -12.64 -12.85 -9.72
CA TRP A 81 -12.56 -13.25 -11.13
C TRP A 81 -11.39 -14.16 -11.43
N ILE A 82 -10.28 -14.03 -10.70
CA ILE A 82 -9.10 -14.90 -10.79
C ILE A 82 -9.09 -16.02 -9.73
N SER A 83 -10.17 -16.15 -8.96
CA SER A 83 -10.37 -17.19 -7.92
C SER A 83 -9.23 -17.24 -6.92
N VAL A 84 -8.87 -16.08 -6.37
CA VAL A 84 -7.86 -15.96 -5.31
C VAL A 84 -8.43 -16.49 -3.99
N GLY A 85 -7.61 -17.24 -3.24
CA GLY A 85 -8.00 -17.76 -1.93
C GLY A 85 -8.17 -16.68 -0.86
N ASP A 86 -8.98 -16.96 0.15
CA ASP A 86 -9.39 -15.97 1.17
C ASP A 86 -8.23 -15.35 1.95
N ASN A 87 -7.15 -16.11 2.22
CA ASN A 87 -5.94 -15.59 2.86
C ASN A 87 -5.29 -14.49 2.03
N THR A 88 -5.06 -14.74 0.75
CA THR A 88 -4.46 -13.76 -0.16
C THR A 88 -5.38 -12.57 -0.35
N LYS A 89 -6.70 -12.79 -0.46
CA LYS A 89 -7.69 -11.71 -0.53
C LYS A 89 -7.63 -10.82 0.72
N ARG A 90 -7.49 -11.40 1.91
CA ARG A 90 -7.29 -10.65 3.17
C ARG A 90 -6.02 -9.81 3.14
N HIS A 91 -4.89 -10.35 2.68
CA HIS A 91 -3.66 -9.58 2.52
C HIS A 91 -3.84 -8.40 1.54
N CYS A 92 -4.48 -8.62 0.39
CA CYS A 92 -4.76 -7.55 -0.57
C CYS A 92 -5.67 -6.46 0.01
N LYS A 93 -6.70 -6.82 0.80
CA LYS A 93 -7.54 -5.86 1.53
C LYS A 93 -6.72 -5.04 2.53
N SER A 94 -5.91 -5.71 3.36
CA SER A 94 -5.05 -5.03 4.34
C SER A 94 -4.11 -4.04 3.65
N ASP A 95 -3.40 -4.48 2.61
CA ASP A 95 -2.51 -3.63 1.82
C ASP A 95 -3.25 -2.42 1.21
N PHE A 96 -4.45 -2.63 0.64
CA PHE A 96 -5.29 -1.56 0.08
C PHE A 96 -5.61 -0.49 1.12
N TYR A 97 -6.09 -0.91 2.30
CA TYR A 97 -6.49 0.02 3.37
C TYR A 97 -5.27 0.76 3.95
N LEU A 98 -4.18 0.04 4.22
CA LEU A 98 -2.94 0.65 4.67
C LEU A 98 -2.44 1.69 3.67
N ALA A 99 -2.29 1.32 2.40
CA ALA A 99 -1.82 2.24 1.37
C ALA A 99 -2.74 3.46 1.24
N SER A 100 -4.07 3.26 1.27
CA SER A 100 -5.06 4.35 1.17
C SER A 100 -4.96 5.33 2.33
N GLU A 101 -4.87 4.83 3.57
CA GLU A 101 -4.77 5.67 4.76
C GLU A 101 -3.44 6.42 4.83
N HIS A 102 -2.32 5.75 4.55
CA HIS A 102 -1.00 6.40 4.51
C HIS A 102 -0.93 7.46 3.43
N ARG A 103 -1.38 7.17 2.20
CA ARG A 103 -1.41 8.15 1.11
C ARG A 103 -2.26 9.36 1.46
N SER A 104 -3.44 9.12 2.05
CA SER A 104 -4.32 10.21 2.49
C SER A 104 -3.67 11.06 3.58
N LYS A 105 -2.98 10.43 4.54
CA LYS A 105 -2.27 11.13 5.61
C LYS A 105 -1.06 11.91 5.08
N TRP A 106 -0.30 11.36 4.15
CA TRP A 106 0.81 12.07 3.52
C TRP A 106 0.36 13.31 2.76
N ILE A 107 -0.79 13.24 2.07
CA ILE A 107 -1.39 14.41 1.40
C ILE A 107 -1.83 15.45 2.44
N ARG A 108 -2.61 15.05 3.46
CA ARG A 108 -3.10 15.96 4.50
C ARG A 108 -1.97 16.70 5.24
N ASN A 109 -0.85 16.01 5.45
CA ASN A 109 0.31 16.56 6.14
C ASN A 109 1.33 17.23 5.18
N GLU A 110 0.98 17.38 3.89
CA GLU A 110 1.82 18.00 2.85
C GLU A 110 3.22 17.36 2.73
N LEU A 111 3.29 16.05 2.95
CA LEU A 111 4.53 15.26 2.86
C LEU A 111 4.83 14.84 1.42
N ILE A 112 3.79 14.76 0.60
CA ILE A 112 3.82 14.42 -0.81
C ILE A 112 2.80 15.24 -1.59
N PHE A 113 3.14 15.60 -2.83
CA PHE A 113 2.21 16.27 -3.75
C PHE A 113 1.45 15.25 -4.60
N PHE A 114 0.24 15.62 -5.03
CA PHE A 114 -0.59 14.78 -5.91
C PHE A 114 0.13 14.34 -7.19
N ASP A 115 0.95 15.21 -7.79
CA ASP A 115 1.72 14.88 -9.00
C ASP A 115 2.77 13.78 -8.76
N GLU A 116 3.36 13.74 -7.57
CA GLU A 116 4.33 12.70 -7.20
C GLU A 116 3.62 11.35 -7.01
N LEU A 117 2.46 11.34 -6.35
CA LEU A 117 1.63 10.14 -6.25
C LEU A 117 1.19 9.65 -7.63
N LYS A 118 0.78 10.55 -8.53
CA LYS A 118 0.37 10.21 -9.89
C LYS A 118 1.54 9.64 -10.70
N LYS A 119 2.76 10.15 -10.53
CA LYS A 119 3.97 9.58 -11.14
C LYS A 119 4.23 8.15 -10.65
N PHE A 120 4.06 7.89 -9.36
CA PHE A 120 4.20 6.55 -8.80
C PHE A 120 3.10 5.61 -9.30
N ASP A 121 1.85 6.06 -9.33
CA ASP A 121 0.72 5.31 -9.89
C ASP A 121 0.97 4.93 -11.37
N ASN A 122 1.45 5.88 -12.17
CA ASN A 122 1.82 5.64 -13.57
C ASN A 122 2.98 4.66 -13.71
N LEU A 123 4.01 4.76 -12.85
CA LEU A 123 5.12 3.80 -12.85
C LEU A 123 4.61 2.37 -12.64
N LEU A 124 3.77 2.16 -11.62
CA LEU A 124 3.20 0.85 -11.34
C LEU A 124 2.29 0.36 -12.47
N ARG A 125 1.49 1.26 -13.05
CA ARG A 125 0.65 0.94 -14.21
C ARG A 125 1.49 0.49 -15.40
N THR A 126 2.54 1.21 -15.76
CA THR A 126 3.41 0.88 -16.89
C THR A 126 4.11 -0.47 -16.72
N GLU A 127 4.60 -0.78 -15.51
CA GLU A 127 5.20 -2.09 -15.26
C GLU A 127 4.14 -3.21 -15.25
N TRP A 128 2.93 -2.93 -14.76
CA TRP A 128 1.81 -3.86 -14.87
C TRP A 128 1.40 -4.11 -16.33
N GLU A 129 1.32 -3.06 -17.16
CA GLU A 129 0.96 -3.16 -18.59
C GLU A 129 1.89 -4.13 -19.31
N ARG A 130 3.21 -4.00 -19.13
CA ARG A 130 4.18 -4.95 -19.72
C ARG A 130 3.92 -6.39 -19.29
N ARG A 131 3.66 -6.60 -18.01
CA ARG A 131 3.42 -7.95 -17.47
C ARG A 131 2.07 -8.52 -17.89
N PHE A 132 1.08 -7.65 -18.10
CA PHE A 132 -0.22 -8.00 -18.62
C PHE A 132 -0.15 -8.35 -20.11
N ASP A 133 0.59 -7.61 -20.92
CA ASP A 133 0.82 -7.91 -22.33
C ASP A 133 1.48 -9.29 -22.49
N GLU A 134 2.54 -9.58 -21.71
CA GLU A 134 3.17 -10.92 -21.69
C GLU A 134 2.18 -12.03 -21.29
N MET A 135 1.26 -11.72 -20.38
CA MET A 135 0.22 -12.65 -19.97
C MET A 135 -0.76 -12.92 -21.12
N GLU A 136 -1.22 -11.88 -21.82
CA GLU A 136 -2.12 -11.99 -22.97
C GLU A 136 -1.47 -12.74 -24.15
N GLU A 137 -0.21 -12.44 -24.46
CA GLU A 137 0.55 -13.15 -25.51
C GLU A 137 0.70 -14.64 -25.22
N SER A 138 0.70 -15.03 -23.94
CA SER A 138 0.78 -16.44 -23.52
C SER A 138 -0.55 -17.19 -23.61
N LEU A 139 -1.64 -16.51 -23.96
CA LEU A 139 -3.01 -17.05 -24.00
C LEU A 139 -3.52 -17.11 -25.44
N ASP A 140 -4.03 -18.27 -25.84
CA ASP A 140 -4.80 -18.40 -27.07
C ASP A 140 -6.23 -17.86 -26.89
N ASN A 141 -6.87 -17.43 -27.98
CA ASN A 141 -8.28 -17.00 -27.99
C ASN A 141 -9.26 -18.06 -27.43
N ASN A 142 -8.90 -19.34 -27.51
CA ASN A 142 -9.69 -20.47 -27.00
C ASN A 142 -9.25 -20.93 -25.61
N SER A 143 -8.39 -20.17 -24.92
CA SER A 143 -7.92 -20.51 -23.58
C SER A 143 -9.09 -20.62 -22.61
N HIS A 144 -9.16 -21.77 -21.93
CA HIS A 144 -10.20 -22.04 -20.94
C HIS A 144 -10.14 -21.02 -19.79
N ASP A 145 -11.29 -20.68 -19.19
CA ASP A 145 -11.41 -19.69 -18.11
C ASP A 145 -10.47 -20.02 -16.92
N ASN A 146 -10.34 -21.30 -16.56
CA ASN A 146 -9.37 -21.73 -15.53
C ASN A 146 -7.91 -21.37 -15.84
N THR A 147 -7.51 -21.39 -17.12
CA THR A 147 -6.17 -20.98 -17.54
C THR A 147 -6.01 -19.47 -17.39
N LYS A 148 -7.01 -18.70 -17.85
CA LYS A 148 -7.04 -17.23 -17.68
C LYS A 148 -6.97 -16.82 -16.21
N LYS A 149 -7.71 -17.52 -15.34
CA LYS A 149 -7.65 -17.35 -13.87
C LYS A 149 -6.26 -17.66 -13.32
N SER A 150 -5.63 -18.74 -13.76
CA SER A 150 -4.27 -19.09 -13.34
C SER A 150 -3.26 -18.01 -13.70
N ARG A 151 -3.31 -17.54 -14.95
CA ARG A 151 -2.48 -16.44 -15.42
C ARG A 151 -2.70 -15.15 -14.65
N GLY A 152 -3.94 -14.82 -14.33
CA GLY A 152 -4.24 -13.66 -13.50
C GLY A 152 -3.70 -13.78 -12.06
N ARG A 153 -3.68 -14.98 -11.48
CA ARG A 153 -3.02 -15.23 -10.19
C ARG A 153 -1.50 -15.08 -10.28
N GLU A 154 -0.88 -15.52 -11.37
CA GLU A 154 0.56 -15.32 -11.61
C GLU A 154 0.90 -13.83 -11.72
N LEU A 155 0.07 -13.06 -12.42
CA LEU A 155 0.21 -11.60 -12.51
C LEU A 155 0.10 -10.92 -11.14
N LEU A 156 -0.90 -11.29 -10.34
CA LEU A 156 -1.04 -10.80 -8.96
C LEU A 156 0.16 -11.21 -8.09
N GLN A 157 0.67 -12.43 -8.25
CA GLN A 157 1.86 -12.92 -7.53
C GLN A 157 3.09 -12.08 -7.89
N TRP A 158 3.29 -11.76 -9.17
CA TRP A 158 4.34 -10.83 -9.60
C TRP A 158 4.15 -9.45 -8.98
N ALA A 159 2.94 -8.91 -8.97
CA ALA A 159 2.66 -7.62 -8.33
C ALA A 159 2.97 -7.66 -6.82
N ASN A 160 2.79 -8.81 -6.15
CA ASN A 160 3.07 -8.94 -4.72
C ASN A 160 4.56 -9.07 -4.39
N TYR A 161 5.31 -9.86 -5.16
CA TYR A 161 6.67 -10.30 -4.79
C TYR A 161 7.77 -9.93 -5.80
N GLY A 162 7.40 -9.55 -7.03
CA GLY A 162 8.33 -9.28 -8.13
C GLY A 162 8.63 -7.80 -8.37
N THR A 163 8.20 -6.90 -7.49
CA THR A 163 8.22 -5.45 -7.73
C THR A 163 8.88 -4.65 -6.60
N ASP A 164 9.72 -5.26 -5.77
CA ASP A 164 10.37 -4.61 -4.62
C ASP A 164 11.26 -3.41 -4.97
N ALA A 165 11.72 -3.32 -6.22
CA ALA A 165 12.45 -2.16 -6.72
C ALA A 165 11.55 -0.93 -6.98
N LEU A 166 10.23 -1.10 -7.11
CA LEU A 166 9.28 -0.05 -7.42
C LEU A 166 8.83 0.65 -6.13
N CYS A 167 9.51 1.73 -5.77
CA CYS A 167 9.20 2.52 -4.57
C CYS A 167 8.78 3.94 -4.95
N ILE A 168 7.84 4.52 -4.20
CA ILE A 168 7.44 5.93 -4.37
C ILE A 168 8.59 6.89 -4.09
N ARG A 169 9.44 6.53 -3.13
CA ARG A 169 10.72 7.17 -2.85
C ARG A 169 11.76 6.11 -2.44
N PRO A 170 13.06 6.33 -2.67
CA PRO A 170 14.10 5.30 -2.46
C PRO A 170 14.14 4.69 -1.05
N LEU A 171 13.75 5.44 -0.01
CA LEU A 171 13.76 4.99 1.38
C LEU A 171 12.37 4.57 1.91
N CYS A 172 11.31 4.81 1.15
CA CYS A 172 9.96 4.36 1.49
C CYS A 172 9.74 2.91 1.06
N LYS A 173 10.30 1.97 1.84
CA LYS A 173 10.39 0.54 1.49
C LYS A 173 9.29 -0.35 2.05
N SER A 174 8.27 0.21 2.71
CA SER A 174 7.16 -0.58 3.26
C SER A 174 6.38 -1.27 2.13
N PRO A 175 6.36 -2.62 2.05
CA PRO A 175 5.81 -3.35 0.90
C PRO A 175 4.33 -3.07 0.64
N PHE A 176 3.54 -2.90 1.72
CA PHE A 176 2.12 -2.62 1.63
C PHE A 176 1.81 -1.35 0.82
N VAL A 177 2.70 -0.35 0.78
CA VAL A 177 2.48 0.88 0.01
C VAL A 177 2.37 0.56 -1.47
N ARG A 178 3.29 -0.27 -1.97
CA ARG A 178 3.33 -0.71 -3.36
C ARG A 178 2.20 -1.70 -3.66
N ARG A 179 2.09 -2.78 -2.88
CA ARG A 179 1.06 -3.82 -3.07
C ARG A 179 -0.35 -3.22 -3.00
N GLY A 180 -0.59 -2.35 -2.03
CA GLY A 180 -1.85 -1.66 -1.85
C GLY A 180 -2.14 -0.65 -2.96
N THR A 181 -1.11 0.01 -3.51
CA THR A 181 -1.31 0.89 -4.68
C THR A 181 -1.78 0.10 -5.91
N PHE A 182 -1.27 -1.11 -6.15
CA PHE A 182 -1.84 -1.95 -7.21
C PHE A 182 -3.33 -2.25 -6.98
N GLN A 183 -3.74 -2.52 -5.74
CA GLN A 183 -5.15 -2.72 -5.42
C GLN A 183 -5.97 -1.43 -5.63
N ILE A 184 -5.43 -0.27 -5.27
CA ILE A 184 -6.05 1.04 -5.54
C ILE A 184 -6.25 1.27 -7.03
N LEU A 185 -5.25 0.95 -7.86
CA LEU A 185 -5.35 1.08 -9.31
C LEU A 185 -6.39 0.11 -9.90
N SER A 186 -6.48 -1.11 -9.35
CA SER A 186 -7.48 -2.09 -9.73
C SER A 186 -8.90 -1.68 -9.31
N ASP A 187 -9.05 -1.03 -8.16
CA ASP A 187 -10.32 -0.48 -7.69
C ASP A 187 -10.81 0.67 -8.58
N LYS A 188 -9.87 1.48 -9.08
CA LYS A 188 -10.13 2.56 -10.05
C LYS A 188 -10.29 2.08 -11.50
N GLU A 189 -10.23 0.77 -11.74
CA GLU A 189 -10.36 0.16 -13.08
C GLU A 189 -9.25 0.54 -14.06
N GLU A 190 -8.17 1.15 -13.56
CA GLU A 190 -7.02 1.56 -14.36
C GLU A 190 -6.14 0.35 -14.74
N ILE A 191 -6.22 -0.71 -13.94
CA ILE A 191 -5.59 -2.02 -14.19
C ILE A 191 -6.57 -3.15 -13.85
N GLY A 192 -6.21 -4.37 -14.24
CA GLY A 192 -6.92 -5.55 -13.76
C GLY A 192 -6.11 -6.84 -13.71
N TRP A 193 -6.67 -7.83 -13.03
CA TRP A 193 -5.96 -9.10 -12.80
C TRP A 193 -6.32 -10.20 -13.79
N HIS A 194 -7.55 -10.17 -14.30
CA HIS A 194 -8.02 -11.14 -15.31
C HIS A 194 -7.79 -10.57 -16.72
N PRO A 195 -7.41 -11.34 -17.74
CA PRO A 195 -7.27 -10.83 -19.11
C PRO A 195 -8.56 -10.15 -19.60
N ASP A 196 -9.71 -10.79 -19.39
CA ASP A 196 -11.01 -10.21 -19.72
C ASP A 196 -11.57 -9.18 -18.70
N TYR A 197 -10.76 -8.55 -17.83
CA TYR A 197 -11.27 -7.71 -16.73
C TYR A 197 -12.17 -6.57 -17.19
N LYS A 198 -11.81 -5.87 -18.29
CA LYS A 198 -12.61 -4.77 -18.86
C LYS A 198 -14.03 -5.22 -19.21
N THR A 199 -14.14 -6.41 -19.81
CA THR A 199 -15.43 -7.02 -20.17
C THR A 199 -16.22 -7.44 -18.93
N LYS A 200 -15.54 -7.92 -17.88
CA LYS A 200 -16.19 -8.30 -16.61
C LYS A 200 -16.70 -7.07 -15.85
N ILE A 201 -15.94 -5.97 -15.79
CA ILE A 201 -16.37 -4.66 -15.26
C ILE A 201 -17.60 -4.17 -16.02
N SER A 202 -17.54 -4.10 -17.35
CA SER A 202 -18.67 -3.63 -18.18
C SER A 202 -19.96 -4.45 -18.00
N LYS A 203 -19.85 -5.73 -17.63
CA LYS A 203 -21.01 -6.58 -17.32
C LYS A 203 -21.56 -6.33 -15.91
N MET A 204 -20.69 -6.03 -14.96
CA MET A 204 -21.04 -5.69 -13.59
C MET A 204 -21.86 -4.40 -13.54
N ASP A 205 -21.41 -3.34 -14.20
CA ASP A 205 -22.09 -2.03 -14.20
C ASP A 205 -23.50 -2.11 -14.82
N LYS A 206 -23.66 -2.97 -15.83
CA LYS A 206 -24.97 -3.24 -16.46
C LYS A 206 -25.93 -3.97 -15.55
N ASN A 207 -25.45 -4.81 -14.64
CA ASN A 207 -26.30 -5.50 -13.70
C ASN A 207 -26.74 -4.55 -12.57
N GLU A 208 -25.83 -3.70 -12.07
CA GLU A 208 -26.13 -2.70 -11.05
C GLU A 208 -27.07 -1.58 -11.55
N SER A 209 -27.08 -1.29 -12.86
CA SER A 209 -28.01 -0.30 -13.46
C SER A 209 -29.43 -0.83 -13.71
N ASN A 210 -29.64 -2.14 -13.57
CA ASN A 210 -30.93 -2.81 -13.83
C ASN A 210 -31.64 -3.27 -12.54
N GLU A 211 -31.04 -3.01 -11.37
CA GLU A 211 -31.63 -3.17 -10.03
C GLU A 211 -32.07 -1.81 -9.47
#